data_AF-A0AAN6WPY9-F1
#
_entry.id   AF-A0AAN6WPY9-F1
#
_cell.length_a   1.000
_cell.length_b   1.000
_cell.length_c   1.000
_cell.angle_alpha   90.00
_cell.angle_beta   90.00
_cell.angle_gamma   90.00
#
_symmetry.space_group_name_H-M   'P 1'
#
loop_
_entity.id
_entity.type
_entity.pdbx_description
1 polymer ?
#
loop_
_entity_poly.entity_id
_entity_poly.type
_entity_poly.pdbx_seq_one_letter_code
_entity_poly.pdbx_strand_id
1 'polypeptide(L)'
;TPLELDIQGKFEKGFFRDGNKWATCAFYRRFFFDMTCSYTLSPVMPADGGIQFVPQGASEVYNVREFAMTLSATTQGRVPVKLAQYPINKPKPLEFIPFSPVPDKPQPKSASKVDLPKEHTFERIQFRFPVTNNRKYDPKKQYRIVVDLLADIGGEFIKIGERRSPKVVVLSRT
;
A
#
# COMPACT_ATOMS: atom_id res chain seq x y z
N THR A 1 8.53 22.82 11.34
CA THR A 1 9.01 21.68 12.16
C THR A 1 9.12 20.47 11.27
N PRO A 2 10.22 19.70 11.33
CA PRO A 2 10.30 18.42 10.61
C PRO A 2 9.19 17.47 11.06
N LEU A 3 8.55 16.80 10.11
CA LEU A 3 7.54 15.79 10.38
C LEU A 3 8.17 14.40 10.30
N GLU A 4 7.90 13.57 11.30
CA GLU A 4 8.17 12.14 11.27
C GLU A 4 7.01 11.41 10.61
N LEU A 5 7.32 10.60 9.60
CA LEU A 5 6.36 9.79 8.87
C LEU A 5 6.49 8.32 9.30
N ASP A 6 5.41 7.74 9.80
CA ASP A 6 5.31 6.29 10.03
C ASP A 6 4.21 5.69 9.16
N ILE A 7 4.56 4.68 8.38
CA ILE A 7 3.65 3.93 7.51
C ILE A 7 3.47 2.53 8.10
N GLN A 8 2.21 2.15 8.28
CA GLN A 8 1.79 0.86 8.81
C GLN A 8 0.97 0.09 7.78
N GLY A 9 1.02 -1.23 7.87
CA GLY A 9 0.32 -2.13 6.97
C GLY A 9 -0.01 -3.44 7.64
N LYS A 10 -1.26 -3.88 7.50
CA LYS A 10 -1.79 -5.10 8.10
C LYS A 10 -2.50 -5.96 7.05
N PHE A 11 -2.11 -7.23 6.97
CA PHE A 11 -2.84 -8.20 6.17
C PHE A 11 -4.10 -8.63 6.93
N GLU A 12 -5.26 -8.40 6.32
CA GLU A 12 -6.55 -8.81 6.88
C GLU A 12 -6.94 -10.21 6.39
N LYS A 13 -6.65 -10.53 5.12
CA LYS A 13 -6.97 -11.83 4.50
C LYS A 13 -5.87 -12.30 3.57
N GLY A 14 -5.89 -13.58 3.22
CA GLY A 14 -5.09 -14.18 2.12
C GLY A 14 -3.68 -14.68 2.50
N PHE A 15 -3.06 -14.07 3.52
CA PHE A 15 -1.79 -14.54 4.08
C PHE A 15 -1.99 -15.31 5.38
N PHE A 16 -1.29 -16.43 5.51
CA PHE A 16 -1.25 -17.20 6.74
C PHE A 16 0.18 -17.62 7.04
N ARG A 17 0.42 -17.99 8.28
CA ARG A 17 1.72 -18.44 8.74
C ARG A 17 1.83 -19.95 8.55
N ASP A 18 2.87 -20.39 7.84
CA ASP A 18 3.24 -21.80 7.69
C ASP A 18 4.60 -22.02 8.37
N GLY A 19 4.55 -22.46 9.63
CA GLY A 19 5.72 -22.55 10.50
C GLY A 19 6.43 -21.20 10.69
N ASN A 20 7.67 -21.10 10.19
CA ASN A 20 8.51 -19.88 10.24
C ASN A 20 8.43 -19.03 8.97
N LYS A 21 7.53 -19.34 8.03
CA LYS A 21 7.41 -18.63 6.75
C LYS A 21 6.02 -18.03 6.62
N TRP A 22 5.95 -16.79 6.13
CA TRP A 22 4.68 -16.20 5.69
C TRP A 22 4.36 -16.72 4.30
N ALA A 23 3.23 -17.41 4.16
CA ALA A 23 2.77 -17.96 2.88
C ALA A 23 1.42 -17.34 2.51
N THR A 24 1.26 -16.95 1.26
CA THR A 24 -0.06 -16.72 0.67
C THR A 24 -0.64 -18.07 0.25
N CYS A 25 -1.94 -18.27 0.48
CA CYS A 25 -2.64 -19.37 -0.20
C CYS A 25 -2.77 -19.06 -1.68
N ALA A 26 -2.94 -20.12 -2.45
CA ALA A 26 -2.12 -20.34 -3.61
C ALA A 26 -3.00 -20.71 -4.81
N PHE A 27 -2.88 -19.94 -5.89
CA PHE A 27 -3.36 -20.22 -7.26
C PHE A 27 -4.76 -20.85 -7.42
N TYR A 28 -5.77 -20.03 -7.21
CA TYR A 28 -6.92 -20.04 -8.11
C TYR A 28 -7.13 -18.58 -8.53
N ARG A 29 -7.79 -18.33 -9.66
CA ARG A 29 -8.36 -17.01 -10.05
C ARG A 29 -9.34 -16.41 -9.00
N ARG A 30 -9.33 -16.93 -7.77
CA ARG A 30 -10.31 -16.71 -6.70
C ARG A 30 -9.67 -16.42 -5.34
N PHE A 31 -8.34 -16.48 -5.21
CA PHE A 31 -7.68 -16.14 -3.94
C PHE A 31 -7.11 -14.74 -4.02
N PHE A 32 -7.80 -13.85 -3.32
CA PHE A 32 -7.37 -12.49 -3.11
C PHE A 32 -6.81 -12.31 -1.71
N PHE A 33 -5.99 -11.30 -1.51
CA PHE A 33 -5.65 -10.80 -0.18
C PHE A 33 -6.20 -9.40 0.02
N ASP A 34 -6.48 -9.08 1.29
CA ASP A 34 -6.93 -7.77 1.71
C ASP A 34 -5.85 -7.19 2.63
N MET A 35 -5.51 -5.92 2.44
CA MET A 35 -4.50 -5.23 3.23
C MET A 35 -4.95 -3.83 3.60
N THR A 36 -4.95 -3.56 4.89
CA THR A 36 -5.18 -2.24 5.45
C THR A 36 -3.84 -1.52 5.59
N CYS A 37 -3.72 -0.35 4.98
CA CYS A 37 -2.54 0.50 5.06
C CYS A 37 -2.89 1.79 5.77
N SER A 38 -2.01 2.29 6.62
CA SER A 38 -2.18 3.58 7.27
C SER A 38 -0.89 4.35 7.40
N TYR A 39 -0.98 5.66 7.61
CA TYR A 39 0.18 6.51 7.86
C TYR A 39 -0.09 7.52 8.98
N THR A 40 0.95 7.89 9.71
CA THR A 40 0.89 8.93 10.73
C THR A 40 2.00 9.94 10.51
N LEU A 41 1.68 11.21 10.81
CA LEU A 41 2.62 12.32 10.78
C LEU A 41 2.73 12.86 12.21
N SER A 42 3.94 12.94 12.73
CA SER A 42 4.24 13.45 14.07
C SER A 42 5.23 14.62 14.02
N PRO A 43 5.02 15.71 14.77
CA PRO A 43 3.87 15.98 15.64
C PRO A 43 2.59 16.24 14.84
N VAL A 44 1.43 16.09 15.50
CA VAL A 44 0.12 16.42 14.91
C VAL A 44 0.09 17.92 14.57
N MET A 45 -0.17 18.23 13.30
CA MET A 45 -0.15 19.61 12.82
C MET A 45 -1.37 20.41 13.29
N PRO A 46 -1.22 21.72 13.53
CA PRO A 46 -2.34 22.64 13.70
C PRO A 46 -3.21 22.68 12.44
N ALA A 47 -4.51 22.94 12.58
CA ALA A 47 -5.50 22.86 11.50
C ALA A 47 -5.19 23.75 10.27
N ASP A 48 -4.45 24.84 10.47
CA ASP A 48 -4.15 25.83 9.43
C ASP A 48 -2.71 25.72 8.88
N GLY A 49 -1.94 24.73 9.35
CA GLY A 49 -0.54 24.54 8.95
C GLY A 49 -0.43 23.75 7.66
N GLY A 50 -0.02 24.40 6.56
CA GLY A 50 0.34 23.72 5.32
C GLY A 50 1.52 22.76 5.52
N ILE A 51 1.52 21.63 4.82
CA ILE A 51 2.64 20.68 4.81
C ILE A 51 3.52 20.99 3.61
N GLN A 52 4.83 21.00 3.82
CA GLN A 52 5.83 21.16 2.78
C GLN A 52 6.70 19.92 2.71
N PHE A 53 7.01 19.49 1.49
CA PHE A 53 7.97 18.44 1.21
C PHE A 53 9.25 19.03 0.64
N VAL A 54 10.38 18.64 1.21
CA VAL A 54 11.71 18.99 0.73
C VAL A 54 12.43 17.68 0.42
N PRO A 55 12.67 17.36 -0.86
CA PRO A 55 13.40 16.14 -1.22
C PRO A 55 14.81 16.16 -0.65
N GLN A 56 15.32 14.98 -0.30
CA GLN A 56 16.66 14.85 0.27
C GLN A 56 17.72 15.36 -0.73
N GLY A 57 18.48 16.39 -0.33
CA GLY A 57 19.52 16.99 -1.15
C GLY A 57 19.03 17.96 -2.22
N ALA A 58 17.71 18.24 -2.28
CA ALA A 58 17.16 19.28 -3.15
C ALA A 58 16.97 20.60 -2.38
N SER A 59 17.04 21.72 -3.09
CA SER A 59 16.68 23.04 -2.56
C SER A 59 15.21 23.40 -2.83
N GLU A 60 14.54 22.66 -3.71
CA GLU A 60 13.13 22.89 -4.02
C GLU A 60 12.22 22.46 -2.88
N VAL A 61 11.20 23.28 -2.64
CA VAL A 61 10.20 23.07 -1.60
C VAL A 61 8.85 22.97 -2.29
N TYR A 62 8.14 21.88 -2.06
CA TYR A 62 6.82 21.66 -2.61
C TYR A 62 5.74 21.77 -1.55
N ASN A 63 4.64 22.45 -1.87
CA ASN A 63 3.46 22.45 -1.01
C ASN A 63 2.66 21.17 -1.24
N VAL A 64 2.45 20.40 -0.18
CA VAL A 64 1.69 19.16 -0.23
C VAL A 64 0.21 19.47 -0.10
N ARG A 65 -0.56 19.07 -1.11
CA ARG A 65 -2.02 19.28 -1.16
C ARG A 65 -2.78 18.08 -0.60
N GLU A 66 -2.34 16.89 -0.99
CA GLU A 66 -3.00 15.63 -0.67
C GLU A 66 -1.95 14.52 -0.54
N PHE A 67 -2.31 13.46 0.18
CA PHE A 67 -1.53 12.23 0.25
C PHE A 67 -2.25 11.09 -0.47
N ALA A 68 -1.48 10.22 -1.10
CA ALA A 68 -2.00 8.99 -1.69
C ALA A 68 -1.12 7.80 -1.34
N MET A 69 -1.69 6.61 -1.28
CA MET A 69 -0.97 5.36 -1.10
C MET A 69 -1.03 4.50 -2.36
N THR A 70 0.03 3.74 -2.62
CA THR A 70 0.02 2.68 -3.63
C THR A 70 0.55 1.38 -3.06
N LEU A 71 0.12 0.26 -3.67
CA LEU A 71 0.62 -1.06 -3.36
C LEU A 71 1.38 -1.65 -4.53
N SER A 72 2.55 -2.18 -4.24
CA SER A 72 3.32 -3.00 -5.16
C SER A 72 3.92 -4.20 -4.43
N ALA A 73 4.56 -5.10 -5.17
CA ALA A 73 5.36 -6.17 -4.57
C ALA A 73 6.75 -6.16 -5.18
N THR A 74 7.79 -6.59 -4.46
CA THR A 74 9.15 -6.67 -5.01
C THR A 74 9.76 -8.04 -4.76
N THR A 75 10.54 -8.53 -5.73
CA THR A 75 11.33 -9.76 -5.58
C THR A 75 12.80 -9.38 -5.39
N GLN A 76 13.44 -9.87 -4.33
CA GLN A 76 14.83 -9.55 -3.99
C GLN A 76 15.16 -8.04 -4.01
N GLY A 77 14.16 -7.17 -3.83
CA GLY A 77 14.30 -5.71 -3.82
C GLY A 77 14.66 -5.06 -5.17
N ARG A 78 14.60 -5.79 -6.29
CA ARG A 78 15.13 -5.30 -7.58
C ARG A 78 14.07 -4.88 -8.60
N VAL A 79 12.91 -5.56 -8.63
CA VAL A 79 11.87 -5.28 -9.64
C VAL A 79 10.48 -5.30 -8.99
N PRO A 80 9.67 -4.24 -9.19
CA PRO A 80 8.28 -4.25 -8.78
C PRO A 80 7.48 -5.23 -9.64
N VAL A 81 6.89 -6.22 -8.97
CA VAL A 81 5.86 -7.11 -9.47
C VAL A 81 4.53 -6.38 -9.38
N LYS A 82 3.84 -6.30 -10.52
CA LYS A 82 2.53 -5.65 -10.59
C LYS A 82 1.50 -6.42 -9.76
N LEU A 83 0.79 -5.69 -8.93
CA LEU A 83 -0.42 -6.16 -8.28
C LEU A 83 -1.64 -5.67 -9.09
N ALA A 84 -2.75 -6.36 -8.96
CA ALA A 84 -4.03 -5.98 -9.54
C ALA A 84 -5.14 -6.10 -8.48
N GLN A 85 -6.03 -5.11 -8.45
CA GLN A 85 -7.25 -5.15 -7.65
C GLN A 85 -8.41 -5.66 -8.51
N TYR A 86 -9.25 -6.52 -7.96
CA TYR A 86 -10.42 -7.07 -8.66
C TYR A 86 -11.74 -6.68 -7.95
N PRO A 87 -12.27 -5.46 -8.17
CA PRO A 87 -13.54 -5.04 -7.60
C PRO A 87 -14.70 -5.94 -8.05
N ILE A 88 -15.67 -6.18 -7.15
CA ILE A 88 -16.82 -7.07 -7.43
C ILE A 88 -17.61 -6.61 -8.67
N ASN A 89 -17.73 -5.30 -8.86
CA ASN A 89 -18.59 -4.69 -9.88
C ASN A 89 -17.83 -4.20 -11.13
N LYS A 90 -16.56 -4.59 -11.31
CA LYS A 90 -15.77 -4.17 -12.47
C LYS A 90 -15.35 -5.38 -13.32
N PRO A 91 -15.54 -5.32 -14.65
CA PRO A 91 -15.20 -6.43 -15.54
C PRO A 91 -13.69 -6.60 -15.74
N LYS A 92 -12.89 -5.57 -15.43
CA LYS A 92 -11.44 -5.55 -15.60
C LYS A 92 -10.74 -5.29 -14.27
N PRO A 93 -9.57 -5.91 -14.02
CA PRO A 93 -8.75 -5.56 -12.87
C PRO A 93 -8.28 -4.11 -12.97
N LEU A 94 -8.18 -3.46 -11.82
CA LEU A 94 -7.57 -2.15 -11.68
C LEU A 94 -6.08 -2.32 -11.38
N GLU A 95 -5.24 -1.50 -12.02
CA GLU A 95 -3.87 -1.30 -11.56
C GLU A 95 -3.89 -0.42 -10.32
N PHE A 96 -2.92 -0.62 -9.44
CA PHE A 96 -2.73 0.28 -8.29
C PHE A 96 -2.17 1.60 -8.80
N ILE A 97 -3.08 2.52 -9.08
CA ILE A 97 -2.78 3.94 -9.23
C ILE A 97 -2.75 4.59 -7.84
N PRO A 98 -2.10 5.76 -7.69
CA PRO A 98 -2.16 6.55 -6.46
C PRO A 98 -3.60 6.65 -5.95
N PHE A 99 -3.87 6.05 -4.79
CA PHE A 99 -5.18 6.09 -4.17
C PHE A 99 -5.14 7.09 -3.03
N SER A 100 -5.96 8.14 -3.11
CA SER A 100 -6.18 9.02 -1.97
C SER A 100 -7.10 8.32 -0.97
N PRO A 101 -6.66 8.10 0.29
CA PRO A 101 -7.53 7.60 1.34
C PRO A 101 -8.63 8.64 1.61
N VAL A 102 -9.77 8.47 0.95
CA VAL A 102 -11.02 9.22 1.20
C VAL A 102 -11.82 8.45 2.28
N PRO A 103 -12.53 9.12 3.21
CA PRO A 103 -13.20 8.41 4.28
C PRO A 103 -14.34 7.60 3.67
N ASP A 104 -14.24 6.28 3.75
CA ASP A 104 -15.21 5.35 3.13
C ASP A 104 -16.57 5.30 3.87
N LYS A 105 -16.81 6.24 4.79
CA LYS A 105 -18.05 6.37 5.55
C LYS A 105 -18.46 7.84 5.66
N PRO A 106 -19.75 8.18 5.48
CA PRO A 106 -20.28 9.47 5.89
C PRO A 106 -20.02 9.62 7.39
N GLN A 107 -19.12 10.53 7.78
CA GLN A 107 -18.95 10.87 9.19
C GLN A 107 -20.27 11.46 9.71
N PRO A 108 -20.76 11.05 10.90
CA PRO A 108 -21.88 11.74 11.53
C PRO A 108 -21.53 13.22 11.72
N LYS A 109 -22.48 14.09 11.37
CA LYS A 109 -22.36 15.56 11.39
C LYS A 109 -22.28 16.10 12.83
N SER A 110 -21.24 15.76 13.57
CA SER A 110 -20.93 16.36 14.89
C SER A 110 -19.56 15.91 15.37
N ALA A 111 -18.48 16.30 14.69
CA ALA A 111 -17.16 16.33 15.27
C ALA A 111 -16.28 17.31 14.50
N SER A 112 -15.94 18.41 15.16
CA SER A 112 -14.87 19.31 14.80
C SER A 112 -13.53 18.56 14.75
N LYS A 113 -13.15 18.02 13.59
CA LYS A 113 -11.78 17.59 13.26
C LYS A 113 -11.70 17.10 11.82
N VAL A 114 -11.00 17.83 10.95
CA VAL A 114 -10.60 17.27 9.65
C VAL A 114 -9.38 16.39 9.88
N ASP A 115 -9.57 15.21 10.49
CA ASP A 115 -8.61 14.13 10.38
C ASP A 115 -8.81 13.54 8.98
N LEU A 116 -7.92 13.87 8.04
CA LEU A 116 -7.82 13.16 6.77
C LEU A 116 -7.76 11.65 7.08
N PRO A 117 -8.42 10.80 6.29
CA PRO A 117 -8.36 9.36 6.49
C PRO A 117 -6.90 8.94 6.34
N LYS A 118 -6.33 8.56 7.46
CA LYS A 118 -4.95 8.07 7.54
C LYS A 118 -4.85 6.60 7.18
N GLU A 119 -5.95 5.98 6.75
CA GLU A 119 -6.07 4.55 6.55
C GLU A 119 -6.88 4.24 5.30
N HIS A 120 -6.48 3.19 4.58
CA HIS A 120 -7.21 2.63 3.47
C HIS A 120 -7.08 1.11 3.43
N THR A 121 -8.19 0.44 3.17
CA THR A 121 -8.22 -1.01 2.96
C THR A 121 -8.26 -1.32 1.48
N PHE A 122 -7.15 -1.85 0.98
CA PHE A 122 -7.09 -2.42 -0.35
C PHE A 122 -7.64 -3.85 -0.29
N GLU A 123 -8.82 -4.05 -0.85
CA GLU A 123 -9.47 -5.36 -0.89
C GLU A 123 -9.25 -6.07 -2.22
N ARG A 124 -9.36 -7.39 -2.22
CA ARG A 124 -9.42 -8.23 -3.43
C ARG A 124 -8.18 -8.09 -4.33
N ILE A 125 -7.00 -8.06 -3.71
CA ILE A 125 -5.71 -7.88 -4.38
C ILE A 125 -5.15 -9.22 -4.85
N GLN A 126 -4.51 -9.21 -6.02
CA GLN A 126 -3.81 -10.37 -6.59
C GLN A 126 -2.49 -9.96 -7.27
N PHE A 127 -1.51 -10.87 -7.31
CA PHE A 127 -0.32 -10.73 -8.14
C PHE A 127 -0.66 -10.91 -9.63
N ARG A 128 -0.19 -10.02 -10.51
CA ARG A 128 -0.47 -10.04 -11.95
C ARG A 128 0.60 -10.87 -12.69
N PHE A 129 0.22 -12.07 -13.17
CA PHE A 129 0.97 -13.01 -14.06
C PHE A 129 2.20 -13.74 -13.49
N PRO A 130 2.56 -14.88 -14.12
CA PRO A 130 2.51 -16.18 -13.45
C PRO A 130 3.62 -16.27 -12.41
N VAL A 131 3.23 -16.29 -11.14
CA VAL A 131 4.07 -16.94 -10.13
C VAL A 131 4.18 -18.38 -10.59
N THR A 132 5.36 -18.75 -11.09
CA THR A 132 5.60 -20.01 -11.83
C THR A 132 4.97 -21.17 -11.08
N ASN A 133 4.35 -22.11 -11.81
CA ASN A 133 3.52 -23.22 -11.29
C ASN A 133 4.30 -24.29 -10.48
N ASN A 134 5.38 -23.88 -9.82
CA ASN A 134 6.16 -24.72 -8.94
C ASN A 134 5.37 -24.86 -7.64
N ARG A 135 4.69 -26.00 -7.52
CA ARG A 135 4.12 -26.52 -6.25
C ARG A 135 5.14 -26.56 -5.11
N LYS A 136 6.43 -26.42 -5.42
CA LYS A 136 7.55 -26.48 -4.49
C LYS A 136 7.99 -25.06 -4.12
N TYR A 137 8.11 -24.84 -2.81
CA TYR A 137 8.76 -23.65 -2.25
C TYR A 137 10.07 -23.35 -2.98
N ASP A 138 10.15 -22.17 -3.60
CA ASP A 138 11.37 -21.66 -4.19
C ASP A 138 11.89 -20.51 -3.33
N PRO A 139 13.02 -20.68 -2.61
CA PRO A 139 13.58 -19.64 -1.75
C PRO A 139 13.97 -18.38 -2.53
N LYS A 140 14.14 -18.46 -3.86
CA LYS A 140 14.42 -17.30 -4.72
C LYS A 140 13.16 -16.50 -5.06
N LYS A 141 11.96 -17.08 -4.89
CA LYS A 141 10.64 -16.46 -5.16
C LYS A 141 9.97 -15.98 -3.88
N GLN A 142 10.72 -15.19 -3.12
CA GLN A 142 10.21 -14.46 -1.97
C GLN A 142 9.90 -13.03 -2.36
N TYR A 143 8.69 -12.59 -2.05
CA TYR A 143 8.21 -11.26 -2.32
C TYR A 143 8.18 -10.45 -1.03
N ARG A 144 8.21 -9.12 -1.17
CA ARG A 144 7.77 -8.20 -0.12
C ARG A 144 6.67 -7.34 -0.71
N ILE A 145 5.58 -7.19 0.03
CA ILE A 145 4.58 -6.17 -0.30
C ILE A 145 5.14 -4.83 0.11
N VAL A 146 4.94 -3.84 -0.74
CA VAL A 146 5.47 -2.48 -0.58
C VAL A 146 4.29 -1.52 -0.59
N VAL A 147 4.22 -0.69 0.44
CA VAL A 147 3.30 0.45 0.54
C VAL A 147 4.11 1.70 0.29
N ASP A 148 3.80 2.44 -0.77
CA ASP A 148 4.40 3.75 -1.02
C ASP A 148 3.42 4.84 -0.58
N LEU A 149 3.93 5.82 0.17
CA LEU A 149 3.20 7.06 0.43
C LEU A 149 3.69 8.14 -0.54
N LEU A 150 2.73 8.78 -1.20
CA LEU A 150 2.91 9.80 -2.20
C LEU A 150 2.29 11.12 -1.72
N ALA A 151 2.87 12.23 -2.14
CA ALA A 151 2.34 13.58 -1.93
C ALA A 151 1.98 14.22 -3.28
N ASP A 152 0.79 14.81 -3.38
CA ASP A 152 0.43 15.69 -4.50
C ASP A 152 1.08 17.07 -4.30
N ILE A 153 1.92 17.44 -5.25
CA ILE A 153 2.65 18.72 -5.27
C ILE A 153 2.07 19.73 -6.28
N GLY A 154 0.86 19.49 -6.77
CA GLY A 154 0.16 20.41 -7.68
C GLY A 154 -0.13 19.81 -9.05
N GLY A 155 -0.52 18.54 -9.10
CA GLY A 155 -0.81 17.79 -10.33
C GLY A 155 0.14 16.62 -10.58
N GLU A 156 1.13 16.43 -9.71
CA GLU A 156 2.08 15.32 -9.75
C GLU A 156 2.20 14.68 -8.37
N PHE A 157 2.20 13.35 -8.34
CA PHE A 157 2.41 12.57 -7.12
C PHE A 157 3.87 12.15 -7.00
N ILE A 158 4.53 12.60 -5.94
CA ILE A 158 5.92 12.24 -5.64
C ILE A 158 6.00 11.32 -4.43
N LYS A 159 6.91 10.35 -4.45
CA LYS A 159 7.11 9.42 -3.34
C LYS A 159 7.84 10.10 -2.18
N ILE A 160 7.21 10.07 -1.01
CA ILE A 160 7.75 10.66 0.23
C ILE A 160 8.11 9.61 1.29
N GLY A 161 7.64 8.37 1.14
CA GLY A 161 7.96 7.29 2.07
C GLY A 161 7.58 5.90 1.54
N GLU A 162 8.13 4.87 2.17
CA GLU A 162 7.89 3.47 1.82
C GLU A 162 7.89 2.58 3.07
N ARG A 163 7.01 1.58 3.10
CA ARG A 163 7.07 0.46 4.05
C ARG A 163 7.10 -0.86 3.30
N ARG A 164 7.94 -1.79 3.75
CA ARG A 164 8.02 -3.16 3.22
C ARG A 164 7.55 -4.18 4.24
N SER A 165 6.77 -5.16 3.79
CA SER A 165 6.40 -6.31 4.61
C SER A 165 7.61 -7.23 4.88
N PRO A 166 7.50 -8.15 5.85
CA PRO A 166 8.33 -9.35 5.87
C PRO A 166 8.28 -10.10 4.54
N LYS A 167 9.24 -11.00 4.33
CA LYS A 167 9.28 -11.86 3.15
C LYS A 167 8.06 -12.79 3.14
N VAL A 168 7.31 -12.77 2.05
CA VAL A 168 6.18 -13.64 1.81
C VAL A 168 6.44 -14.56 0.63
N VAL A 169 5.82 -15.73 0.66
CA VAL A 169 5.91 -16.71 -0.43
C VAL A 169 4.53 -16.83 -1.05
N VAL A 170 4.45 -16.69 -2.38
CA VAL A 170 3.23 -16.97 -3.11
C VAL A 170 3.35 -18.37 -3.69
N LEU A 171 2.54 -19.30 -3.19
CA LEU A 171 2.55 -20.69 -3.65
C LEU A 171 1.44 -20.93 -4.70
N SER A 172 1.45 -22.09 -5.35
CA SER A 172 0.35 -22.59 -6.19
C SER A 172 -0.26 -23.88 -5.62
N ARG A 173 -1.60 -23.97 -5.54
CA ARG A 173 -2.35 -25.21 -5.24
C ARG A 173 -3.18 -25.57 -6.47
N THR A 174 -3.14 -26.84 -6.85
CA THR A 174 -4.06 -27.42 -7.85
C THR A 174 -5.47 -27.57 -7.29
#